data_AF-A0A7L4ZJU0-F1
#
_entry.id   AF-A0A7L4ZJU0-F1
#
_cell.length_a   1.000
_cell.length_b   1.000
_cell.length_c   1.000
_cell.angle_alpha   90.00
_cell.angle_beta   90.00
_cell.angle_gamma   90.00
#
_symmetry.space_group_name_H-M   'P 1'
#
loop_
_entity.id
_entity.type
_entity.pdbx_description
1 polymer ?
#
loop_
_entity_poly.entity_id
_entity_poly.type
_entity_poly.pdbx_seq_one_letter_code
_entity_poly.pdbx_strand_id
1 'polypeptide(L)' 'MDKKDEFLSSKETMKKLKISSCELMHLRVEGKINFVKKGNAYFY' A
#
# COMPACT_ATOMS: atom_id res chain seq x y z
N MET A 1 -12.04 -14.31 -14.79
CA MET A 1 -11.42 -12.97 -14.68
C MET A 1 -11.54 -12.56 -13.22
N ASP A 2 -10.63 -13.14 -12.45
CA ASP A 2 -10.73 -13.31 -11.02
C ASP A 2 -10.24 -12.03 -10.37
N LYS A 3 -11.19 -11.19 -9.94
CA LYS A 3 -10.93 -10.05 -9.07
C LYS A 3 -10.45 -10.61 -7.73
N LYS A 4 -9.14 -10.82 -7.60
CA LYS A 4 -8.49 -10.93 -6.31
C LYS A 4 -8.46 -9.52 -5.72
N ASP A 5 -8.99 -9.37 -4.51
CA ASP A 5 -8.70 -8.24 -3.63
C ASP A 5 -7.19 -8.25 -3.31
N GLU A 6 -6.38 -7.84 -4.29
CA GLU A 6 -4.92 -7.79 -4.20
C GLU A 6 -4.54 -6.51 -3.46
N PHE A 7 -4.46 -6.59 -2.14
CA PHE A 7 -3.69 -5.63 -1.38
C PHE A 7 -2.25 -5.64 -1.93
N LEU A 8 -1.79 -4.48 -2.38
CA LEU A 8 -0.51 -4.29 -3.04
C LEU A 8 0.58 -4.22 -1.99
N SER A 9 1.74 -4.80 -2.30
CA SER A 9 2.91 -4.56 -1.46
C SER A 9 3.36 -3.10 -1.54
N SER A 10 4.07 -2.58 -0.53
CA SER A 10 4.59 -1.20 -0.55
C SER A 10 5.26 -0.83 -1.88
N LYS A 11 6.00 -1.76 -2.49
CA LYS A 11 6.67 -1.56 -3.79
C LYS A 11 5.69 -1.39 -4.95
N GLU A 12 4.61 -2.16 -4.97
CA GLU A 12 3.59 -2.07 -5.99
C GLU A 12 2.69 -0.85 -5.79
N THR A 13 2.34 -0.54 -4.54
CA THR A 13 1.61 0.69 -4.18
C THR A 13 2.37 1.91 -4.63
N MET A 14 3.69 1.98 -4.38
CA MET A 14 4.56 3.05 -4.87
C MET A 14 4.55 3.15 -6.40
N LYS A 15 4.64 2.02 -7.12
CA LYS A 15 4.60 2.01 -8.59
C LYS A 15 3.25 2.46 -9.15
N LYS A 16 2.14 2.00 -8.54
CA LYS A 16 0.78 2.23 -9.02
C LYS A 16 0.30 3.64 -8.74
N LEU A 17 0.58 4.14 -7.52
CA LEU A 17 0.29 5.53 -7.14
C LEU A 17 1.36 6.51 -7.62
N LYS A 18 2.49 6.01 -8.17
CA LYS A 18 3.66 6.79 -8.59
C LYS A 18 4.16 7.72 -7.49
N ILE A 19 4.15 7.23 -6.26
CA ILE A 19 4.61 7.94 -5.07
C ILE A 19 5.96 7.39 -4.61
N SER A 20 6.73 8.22 -3.92
CA SER A 20 7.96 7.81 -3.25
C SER A 20 7.69 7.10 -1.92
N SER A 21 8.71 6.46 -1.37
CA SER A 21 8.64 5.82 -0.05
C SER A 21 8.31 6.81 1.08
N CYS A 22 8.81 8.05 0.97
CA CYS A 22 8.48 9.15 1.90
C CYS A 22 6.99 9.49 1.85
N GLU A 23 6.45 9.69 0.64
CA GLU A 23 5.03 9.96 0.40
C GLU A 23 4.14 8.80 0.88
N LEU A 24 4.53 7.54 0.64
CA LEU A 24 3.81 6.37 1.15
C LEU A 24 3.74 6.39 2.68
N MET A 25 4.82 6.78 3.36
CA MET A 25 4.84 6.92 4.81
C MET A 25 3.96 8.08 5.28
N HIS A 26 4.03 9.26 4.63
CA HIS A 26 3.15 10.39 4.94
C HIS A 26 1.69 9.98 4.82
N LEU A 27 1.30 9.39 3.69
CA LEU A 27 -0.06 8.91 3.46
C LEU A 27 -0.52 7.88 4.50
N ARG A 28 0.38 7.00 4.95
CA ARG A 28 0.10 6.04 6.02
C ARG A 28 -0.11 6.73 7.37
N VAL A 29 0.75 7.69 7.71
CA VAL A 29 0.69 8.43 8.99
C VAL A 29 -0.49 9.40 9.03
N GLU A 30 -0.81 10.02 7.89
CA GLU A 30 -1.98 10.88 7.70
C GLU A 30 -3.30 10.09 7.65
N GLY A 31 -3.26 8.76 7.56
CA GLY A 31 -4.46 7.91 7.44
C GLY A 31 -5.17 8.04 6.09
N LYS A 32 -4.46 8.52 5.06
CA LYS A 32 -4.98 8.70 3.69
C LYS A 32 -4.97 7.42 2.87
N ILE A 33 -4.25 6.38 3.30
CA ILE A 33 -4.23 5.07 2.65
C ILE A 33 -4.67 3.98 3.61
N ASN A 34 -5.53 3.11 3.11
CA ASN A 34 -5.87 1.88 3.82
C ASN A 34 -4.71 0.91 3.67
N PHE A 35 -4.37 0.25 4.77
CA PHE A 35 -3.38 -0.79 4.79
C PHE A 35 -3.90 -1.98 5.60
N VAL A 36 -3.57 -3.18 5.13
CA VAL A 36 -3.85 -4.42 5.83
C VAL A 36 -2.53 -5.06 6.22
N LYS A 37 -2.37 -5.29 7.52
CA LYS A 37 -1.24 -6.05 8.04
C LYS A 37 -1.57 -7.54 7.95
N LYS A 38 -0.85 -8.27 7.12
CA LYS A 38 -0.98 -9.74 6.98
C LYS A 38 0.31 -10.38 7.50
N GLY A 39 0.27 -10.84 8.75
CA GLY A 39 1.45 -11.34 9.45
C GLY A 39 2.46 -10.24 9.77
N ASN A 40 3.70 -10.37 9.28
CA ASN A 40 4.75 -9.37 9.44
C ASN A 40 4.81 -8.35 8.29
N ALA A 41 3.98 -8.51 7.25
CA ALA A 41 3.99 -7.65 6.08
C ALA A 41 2.78 -6.71 6.07
N TYR A 42 3.01 -5.49 5.58
CA TYR A 42 1.97 -4.50 5.31
C TYR A 42 1.64 -4.54 3.82
N PHE A 43 0.36 -4.60 3.52
CA PHE A 43 -0.18 -4.50 2.19
C PHE A 43 -1.16 -3.31 2.15
N TYR A 44 -1.35 -2.71 0.99
CA TYR A 44 -2.14 -1.49 0.79
C TYR A 44 -3.14 -1.70 -0.34
#